data_AF-A0A1A2DCX6-F1
#
_entry.id   AF-A0A1A2DCX6-F1
#
_cell.length_a   1.000
_cell.length_b   1.000
_cell.length_c   1.000
_cell.angle_alpha   90.00
_cell.angle_beta   90.00
_cell.angle_gamma   90.00
#
_symmetry.space_group_name_H-M   'P 1'
#
loop_
_entity.id
_entity.type
_entity.pdbx_description
1 polymer ?
#
loop_
_entity_poly.entity_id
_entity_poly.type
_entity_poly.pdbx_seq_one_letter_code
_entity_poly.pdbx_strand_id
1 'polypeptide(L)'
;MAIAVVVIAIVSLVYSQLQQPPEECRPVLDFLEYNKQQNDLISSKSEGAEGPPTAAEELAYREWANGLSERARKIDTPELRFTAVEVADLAGLFVQKMPQARAETESPAPGAPAPQIYYEMSALDSQLRRKLAELSEACTN
;
A
#
# COMPACT_ATOMS: atom_id res chain seq x y z
N MET A 1 24.31 -48.90 -20.13
CA MET A 1 23.86 -47.62 -20.72
C MET A 1 22.73 -47.12 -19.82
N ALA A 2 22.71 -45.97 -19.14
CA ALA A 2 23.53 -44.78 -19.12
C ALA A 2 23.44 -44.13 -17.71
N ILE A 3 24.49 -43.41 -17.32
CA ILE A 3 24.54 -42.53 -16.13
C ILE A 3 24.04 -41.13 -16.54
N ALA A 4 23.45 -40.42 -15.57
CA ALA A 4 23.09 -38.99 -15.54
C ALA A 4 21.87 -38.60 -16.40
N VAL A 5 20.91 -37.82 -15.89
CA VAL A 5 21.07 -36.43 -15.44
C VAL A 5 20.16 -36.11 -14.24
N VAL A 6 20.76 -35.80 -13.08
CA VAL A 6 20.12 -34.99 -12.01
C VAL A 6 20.93 -33.71 -11.91
N VAL A 7 20.68 -32.75 -12.81
CA VAL A 7 21.33 -31.43 -12.79
C VAL A 7 20.36 -30.36 -13.29
N ILE A 8 19.25 -30.15 -12.59
CA ILE A 8 18.43 -28.92 -12.80
C ILE A 8 17.96 -28.28 -11.46
N ALA A 9 18.00 -28.99 -10.33
CA ALA A 9 17.43 -28.46 -9.08
C ALA A 9 18.39 -27.60 -8.21
N ILE A 10 19.70 -27.58 -8.48
CA ILE A 10 20.68 -26.91 -7.59
C ILE A 10 20.92 -25.45 -8.01
N VAL A 11 20.75 -25.10 -9.29
CA VAL A 11 21.06 -23.75 -9.78
C VAL A 11 20.08 -22.71 -9.23
N SER A 12 18.80 -23.06 -9.04
CA SER A 12 17.80 -22.15 -8.47
C SER A 12 18.02 -21.82 -6.99
N LEU A 13 18.67 -22.71 -6.23
CA LEU A 13 18.88 -22.50 -4.79
C LEU A 13 20.07 -21.56 -4.48
N VAL A 14 21.06 -21.51 -5.37
CA VAL A 14 22.22 -20.60 -5.21
C VAL A 14 21.86 -19.18 -5.68
N TYR A 15 21.02 -19.04 -6.71
CA TYR A 15 20.50 -17.74 -7.14
C TYR A 15 19.59 -17.09 -6.08
N SER A 16 18.79 -17.88 -5.35
CA SER A 16 17.90 -17.33 -4.31
C SER A 16 18.64 -16.87 -3.05
N GLN A 17 19.84 -17.40 -2.76
CA GLN A 17 20.68 -16.94 -1.65
C GLN A 17 21.52 -15.70 -1.99
N LEU A 18 21.84 -15.47 -3.27
CA LEU A 18 22.62 -14.32 -3.74
C LEU A 18 21.79 -13.03 -3.94
N GLN A 19 20.46 -13.13 -3.88
CA GLN A 19 19.52 -12.01 -4.08
C GLN A 19 18.63 -11.75 -2.87
N GLN A 20 18.99 -12.25 -1.68
CA GLN A 20 18.22 -11.90 -0.49
C GLN A 20 18.43 -10.40 -0.21
N PRO A 21 17.35 -9.60 -0.17
CA PRO A 21 17.46 -8.21 0.22
C PRO A 21 18.06 -8.13 1.62
N PRO A 22 18.76 -7.02 1.95
CA PRO A 22 19.36 -6.84 3.27
C PRO A 22 18.36 -7.17 4.39
N GLU A 23 18.82 -7.72 5.52
CA GLU A 23 17.91 -8.16 6.59
C GLU A 23 17.04 -7.00 7.10
N GLU A 24 17.59 -5.80 7.12
CA GLU A 24 16.90 -4.54 7.44
C GLU A 24 15.75 -4.19 6.49
N CYS A 25 15.77 -4.71 5.26
CA CYS A 25 14.74 -4.49 4.26
C CYS A 25 13.59 -5.49 4.37
N ARG A 26 13.75 -6.59 5.11
CA ARG A 26 12.70 -7.58 5.24
C ARG A 26 11.39 -7.03 5.85
N PRO A 27 11.41 -6.19 6.91
CA PRO A 27 10.20 -5.54 7.41
C PRO A 27 9.60 -4.52 6.41
N VAL A 28 10.44 -3.86 5.60
CA VAL A 28 9.96 -2.94 4.54
C VAL A 28 9.24 -3.71 3.45
N LEU A 29 9.75 -4.87 3.05
CA LEU A 29 9.10 -5.71 2.05
C LEU A 29 7.77 -6.27 2.54
N ASP A 30 7.65 -6.67 3.81
CA ASP A 30 6.36 -7.04 4.41
C ASP A 30 5.37 -5.86 4.41
N PHE A 31 5.84 -4.64 4.70
CA PHE A 31 5.05 -3.42 4.62
C PHE A 31 4.53 -3.15 3.19
N LEU A 32 5.41 -3.23 2.19
CA LEU A 32 5.07 -2.99 0.78
C LEU A 32 4.13 -4.07 0.22
N GLU A 33 4.38 -5.33 0.56
CA GLU A 33 3.55 -6.46 0.14
C GLU A 33 2.15 -6.36 0.75
N TYR A 34 2.05 -6.03 2.03
CA TYR A 34 0.75 -5.78 2.67
C TYR A 34 -0.02 -4.66 1.97
N ASN A 35 0.64 -3.54 1.67
CA ASN A 35 0.02 -2.44 0.94
C ASN A 35 -0.53 -2.90 -0.42
N LYS A 36 0.26 -3.68 -1.16
CA LYS A 36 -0.17 -4.22 -2.46
C LYS A 36 -1.38 -5.13 -2.34
N GLN A 37 -1.33 -6.12 -1.43
CA GLN A 37 -2.43 -7.07 -1.22
C GLN A 37 -3.73 -6.37 -0.82
N GLN A 38 -3.65 -5.35 0.04
CA GLN A 38 -4.84 -4.58 0.43
C GLN A 38 -5.37 -3.72 -0.71
N ASN A 39 -4.51 -3.10 -1.52
CA ASN A 39 -4.95 -2.34 -2.69
C ASN A 39 -5.65 -3.24 -3.72
N ASP A 40 -5.13 -4.44 -3.96
CA ASP A 40 -5.77 -5.42 -4.86
C ASP A 40 -7.14 -5.87 -4.31
N LEU A 41 -7.23 -6.08 -2.99
CA LEU A 41 -8.49 -6.45 -2.32
C LEU A 41 -9.52 -5.32 -2.36
N ILE A 42 -9.10 -4.07 -2.10
CA ILE A 42 -9.97 -2.90 -2.17
C ILE A 42 -10.44 -2.68 -3.62
N SER A 43 -9.51 -2.75 -4.58
CA SER A 43 -9.81 -2.59 -6.00
C SER A 43 -10.85 -3.60 -6.48
N SER A 44 -10.66 -4.89 -6.15
CA SER A 44 -11.61 -5.95 -6.53
C SER A 44 -13.00 -5.79 -5.90
N LYS A 45 -13.08 -5.21 -4.70
CA LYS A 45 -14.37 -4.90 -4.04
C LYS A 45 -15.04 -3.66 -4.62
N SER A 46 -14.28 -2.73 -5.17
CA SER A 46 -14.77 -1.49 -5.77
C SER A 46 -15.10 -1.60 -7.26
N GLU A 47 -14.85 -2.75 -7.87
CA GLU A 47 -15.11 -2.96 -9.30
C GLU A 47 -16.62 -2.82 -9.59
N GLY A 48 -16.97 -1.85 -10.44
CA GLY A 48 -18.37 -1.53 -10.77
C GLY A 48 -19.13 -0.75 -9.69
N ALA A 49 -18.46 -0.27 -8.63
CA ALA A 49 -19.09 0.58 -7.63
C ALA A 49 -19.46 1.96 -8.23
N GLU A 50 -20.68 2.41 -7.94
CA GLU A 50 -21.15 3.75 -8.31
C GLU A 50 -21.02 4.70 -7.12
N GLY A 51 -20.15 5.71 -7.25
CA GLY A 51 -19.93 6.71 -6.20
C GLY A 51 -18.82 6.36 -5.20
N PRO A 52 -18.62 7.21 -4.17
CA PRO A 52 -17.59 6.97 -3.16
C PRO A 52 -17.93 5.81 -2.23
N PRO A 53 -16.93 5.22 -1.54
CA PRO A 53 -17.16 4.11 -0.62
C PRO A 53 -18.21 4.41 0.46
N THR A 54 -19.10 3.45 0.68
CA THR A 54 -20.07 3.47 1.78
C THR A 54 -19.37 3.39 3.14
N ALA A 55 -20.11 3.70 4.21
CA ALA A 55 -19.56 3.63 5.57
C ALA A 55 -19.11 2.19 5.95
N ALA A 56 -19.75 1.18 5.36
CA ALA A 56 -19.37 -0.22 5.53
C ALA A 56 -18.08 -0.55 4.77
N GLU A 57 -17.91 -0.05 3.55
CA GLU A 57 -16.70 -0.27 2.73
C GLU A 57 -15.47 0.49 3.27
N GLU A 58 -15.67 1.64 3.93
CA GLU A 58 -14.61 2.35 4.64
C GLU A 58 -13.92 1.52 5.73
N LEU A 59 -14.56 0.47 6.25
CA LEU A 59 -13.92 -0.42 7.23
C LEU A 59 -12.66 -1.07 6.65
N ALA A 60 -12.69 -1.50 5.39
CA ALA A 60 -11.52 -2.09 4.73
C ALA A 60 -10.37 -1.08 4.61
N TYR A 61 -10.69 0.18 4.33
CA TYR A 61 -9.70 1.26 4.28
C TYR A 61 -9.11 1.56 5.67
N ARG A 62 -9.95 1.56 6.73
CA ARG A 62 -9.49 1.68 8.12
C ARG A 62 -8.55 0.55 8.51
N GLU A 63 -8.89 -0.70 8.16
CA GLU A 63 -8.05 -1.87 8.40
C GLU A 63 -6.71 -1.77 7.66
N TRP A 64 -6.74 -1.35 6.38
CA TRP A 64 -5.53 -1.09 5.60
C TRP A 64 -4.61 -0.05 6.27
N ALA A 65 -5.14 1.12 6.64
CA ALA A 65 -4.34 2.17 7.29
C ALA A 65 -3.75 1.71 8.64
N ASN A 66 -4.54 0.99 9.44
CA ASN A 66 -4.07 0.42 10.70
C ASN A 66 -2.97 -0.62 10.47
N GLY A 67 -3.15 -1.52 9.50
CA GLY A 67 -2.16 -2.55 9.19
C GLY A 67 -0.84 -2.00 8.63
N LEU A 68 -0.87 -0.84 7.96
CA LEU A 68 0.33 -0.08 7.61
C LEU A 68 1.01 0.47 8.87
N SER A 69 0.27 1.11 9.77
CA SER A 69 0.80 1.64 11.04
C SER A 69 1.46 0.55 11.90
N GLU A 70 0.83 -0.63 11.98
CA GLU A 70 1.38 -1.78 12.70
C GLU A 70 2.69 -2.29 12.10
N ARG A 71 2.82 -2.30 10.77
CA ARG A 71 4.04 -2.76 10.07
C ARG A 71 5.15 -1.73 10.09
N ALA A 72 4.82 -0.45 9.99
CA ALA A 72 5.79 0.64 10.09
C ALA A 72 6.58 0.56 11.41
N ARG A 73 5.91 0.18 12.51
CA ARG A 73 6.53 -0.01 13.84
C ARG A 73 7.53 -1.16 13.91
N LYS A 74 7.48 -2.12 12.97
CA LYS A 74 8.37 -3.29 12.92
C LYS A 74 9.66 -3.03 12.12
N ILE A 75 9.76 -1.91 11.43
CA ILE A 75 10.97 -1.52 10.70
C ILE A 75 11.95 -0.93 11.71
N ASP A 76 13.15 -1.47 11.86
CA ASP A 76 14.12 -1.02 12.87
C ASP A 76 15.11 0.05 12.40
N THR A 77 15.45 0.04 11.11
CA THR A 77 16.31 1.07 10.53
C THR A 77 15.60 2.42 10.59
N PRO A 78 16.14 3.42 11.33
CA PRO A 78 15.45 4.68 11.58
C PRO A 78 14.95 5.36 10.30
N GLU A 79 15.79 5.39 9.27
CA GLU A 79 15.51 6.16 8.04
C GLU A 79 14.38 5.52 7.21
N LEU A 80 14.33 4.18 7.22
CA LEU A 80 13.24 3.41 6.62
C LEU A 80 11.97 3.51 7.47
N ARG A 81 12.10 3.48 8.81
CA ARG A 81 10.98 3.63 9.74
C ARG A 81 10.30 4.99 9.58
N PHE A 82 11.05 6.08 9.49
CA PHE A 82 10.50 7.42 9.31
C PHE A 82 9.62 7.48 8.06
N THR A 83 10.15 7.02 6.92
CA THR A 83 9.40 7.00 5.65
C THR A 83 8.16 6.10 5.73
N ALA A 84 8.24 4.93 6.37
CA ALA A 84 7.09 4.04 6.54
C ALA A 84 6.01 4.60 7.48
N VAL A 85 6.41 5.33 8.53
CA VAL A 85 5.48 6.05 9.40
C VAL A 85 4.78 7.16 8.62
N GLU A 86 5.49 7.93 7.78
CA GLU A 86 4.87 8.93 6.90
C GLU A 86 3.83 8.30 5.96
N VAL A 87 4.10 7.13 5.39
CA VAL A 87 3.12 6.38 4.59
C VAL A 87 1.89 6.02 5.43
N ALA A 88 2.08 5.49 6.63
CA ALA A 88 0.97 5.09 7.51
C ALA A 88 0.12 6.30 7.94
N ASP A 89 0.75 7.44 8.22
CA ASP A 89 0.05 8.68 8.58
C ASP A 89 -0.74 9.24 7.40
N LEU A 90 -0.17 9.25 6.19
CA LEU A 90 -0.85 9.64 4.96
C LEU A 90 -2.06 8.75 4.68
N ALA A 91 -1.92 7.43 4.86
CA ALA A 91 -3.03 6.49 4.73
C ALA A 91 -4.12 6.80 5.77
N GLY A 92 -3.74 7.02 7.03
CA GLY A 92 -4.68 7.41 8.09
C GLY A 92 -5.44 8.70 7.77
N LEU A 93 -4.75 9.72 7.25
CA LEU A 93 -5.37 10.98 6.82
C LEU A 93 -6.33 10.79 5.63
N PHE A 94 -5.96 9.96 4.66
CA PHE A 94 -6.83 9.62 3.53
C PHE A 94 -8.15 9.02 4.03
N VAL A 95 -8.06 8.03 4.93
CA VAL A 95 -9.24 7.38 5.52
C VAL A 95 -10.09 8.33 6.34
N GLN A 96 -9.48 9.24 7.10
CA GLN A 96 -10.20 10.25 7.88
C GLN A 96 -11.03 11.21 7.01
N LYS A 97 -10.64 11.42 5.75
CA LYS A 97 -11.37 12.29 4.80
C LYS A 97 -12.52 11.59 4.08
N MET A 98 -12.57 10.26 4.07
CA MET A 98 -13.60 9.51 3.34
C MET A 98 -15.04 9.84 3.76
N PRO A 99 -15.37 10.01 5.07
CA PRO A 99 -16.73 10.37 5.46
C PRO A 99 -17.18 11.73 4.94
N GLN A 100 -16.25 12.70 4.92
CA GLN A 100 -16.49 14.02 4.35
C GLN A 100 -16.71 13.92 2.84
N ALA A 101 -15.88 13.17 2.13
CA ALA A 101 -16.03 12.96 0.70
C ALA A 101 -17.38 12.33 0.33
N ARG A 102 -17.83 11.34 1.10
CA ARG A 102 -19.19 10.77 0.94
C ARG A 102 -20.26 11.84 1.16
N ALA A 103 -20.22 12.57 2.28
CA ALA A 103 -21.23 13.57 2.60
C ALA A 103 -21.36 14.66 1.50
N GLU A 104 -20.25 15.08 0.90
CA GLU A 104 -20.23 16.07 -0.18
C GLU A 104 -20.81 15.54 -1.51
N THR A 105 -21.10 14.23 -1.61
CA THR A 105 -21.62 13.57 -2.82
C THR A 105 -23.04 13.01 -2.69
N GLU A 106 -23.61 12.97 -1.48
CA GLU A 106 -24.94 12.40 -1.26
C GLU A 106 -26.08 13.28 -1.84
N SER A 107 -25.85 14.57 -2.10
CA SER A 107 -26.85 15.47 -2.72
C SER A 107 -26.22 16.70 -3.41
N PRO A 108 -25.38 16.53 -4.44
CA PRO A 108 -24.85 17.65 -5.20
C PRO A 108 -25.97 18.38 -5.94
N ALA A 109 -25.99 19.71 -5.89
CA ALA A 109 -26.88 20.51 -6.74
C ALA A 109 -26.57 20.26 -8.23
N PRO A 110 -27.57 20.27 -9.13
CA PRO A 110 -27.31 20.12 -10.57
C PRO A 110 -26.29 21.15 -11.07
N GLY A 111 -25.19 20.68 -11.66
CA GLY A 111 -24.10 21.54 -12.16
C GLY A 111 -23.15 22.08 -11.10
N ALA A 112 -23.23 21.62 -9.84
CA ALA A 112 -22.25 21.94 -8.81
C ALA A 112 -20.84 21.51 -9.25
N PRO A 113 -19.79 22.29 -8.92
CA PRO A 113 -18.42 21.87 -9.18
C PRO A 113 -18.06 20.62 -8.38
N ALA A 114 -17.03 19.90 -8.84
CA ALA A 114 -16.49 18.77 -8.10
C ALA A 114 -16.07 19.20 -6.68
N PRO A 115 -16.43 18.45 -5.64
CA PRO A 115 -16.09 18.79 -4.27
C PRO A 115 -14.58 18.92 -4.03
N GLN A 116 -14.16 19.93 -3.25
CA GLN A 116 -12.75 20.24 -2.99
C GLN A 116 -12.00 19.07 -2.34
N ILE A 117 -12.70 18.29 -1.52
CA ILE A 117 -12.17 17.13 -0.80
C ILE A 117 -11.54 16.09 -1.74
N TYR A 118 -12.02 15.96 -2.99
CA TYR A 118 -11.42 15.06 -3.97
C TYR A 118 -10.00 15.47 -4.36
N TYR A 119 -9.74 16.77 -4.51
CA TYR A 119 -8.40 17.27 -4.80
C TYR A 119 -7.47 17.02 -3.61
N GLU A 120 -7.95 17.26 -2.38
CA GLU A 120 -7.17 16.99 -1.17
C GLU A 120 -6.81 15.51 -1.04
N MET A 121 -7.77 14.61 -1.26
CA MET A 121 -7.54 13.17 -1.21
C MET A 121 -6.61 12.69 -2.34
N SER A 122 -6.71 13.26 -3.55
CA SER A 122 -5.79 12.95 -4.65
C SER A 122 -4.35 13.39 -4.35
N ALA A 123 -4.17 14.50 -3.63
CA ALA A 123 -2.87 14.98 -3.20
C ALA A 123 -2.26 14.09 -2.11
N LEU A 124 -3.09 13.52 -1.23
CA LEU A 124 -2.68 12.51 -0.25
C LEU A 124 -2.26 11.21 -0.92
N ASP A 125 -3.06 10.68 -1.85
CA ASP A 125 -2.71 9.47 -2.63
C ASP A 125 -1.40 9.66 -3.41
N SER A 126 -1.23 10.82 -4.05
CA SER A 126 0.01 11.15 -4.75
C SER A 126 1.23 11.17 -3.83
N GLN A 127 1.09 11.71 -2.61
CA GLN A 127 2.16 11.69 -1.60
C GLN A 127 2.47 10.28 -1.13
N LEU A 128 1.42 9.49 -0.85
CA LEU A 128 1.52 8.10 -0.41
C LEU A 128 2.26 7.25 -1.44
N ARG A 129 1.93 7.38 -2.73
CA ARG A 129 2.62 6.67 -3.83
C ARG A 129 4.10 7.01 -3.93
N ARG A 130 4.46 8.29 -3.77
CA ARG A 130 5.87 8.72 -3.78
C ARG A 130 6.65 8.09 -2.63
N LYS A 131 6.09 8.10 -1.42
CA LYS A 131 6.73 7.55 -0.23
C LYS A 131 6.87 6.02 -0.27
N LEU A 132 5.89 5.33 -0.86
CA LEU A 132 6.00 3.90 -1.17
C LEU A 132 7.13 3.61 -2.18
N ALA A 133 7.29 4.46 -3.20
CA ALA A 133 8.39 4.33 -4.16
C ALA A 133 9.74 4.56 -3.48
N GLU A 134 9.87 5.57 -2.62
CA GLU A 134 11.09 5.83 -1.83
C GLU A 134 11.50 4.58 -0.99
N LEU A 135 10.55 3.94 -0.31
CA LEU A 135 10.80 2.69 0.43
C LEU A 135 11.20 1.53 -0.47
N SER A 136 10.53 1.39 -1.62
CA SER A 136 10.84 0.33 -2.59
C SER A 136 12.24 0.50 -3.18
N GLU A 137 12.61 1.72 -3.57
CA GLU A 137 13.92 2.04 -4.12
C GLU A 137 15.03 1.82 -3.10
N ALA A 138 14.78 2.11 -1.82
CA ALA A 138 15.75 1.87 -0.75
C ALA A 138 16.05 0.39 -0.50
N CYS A 139 15.14 -0.52 -0.89
CA CYS A 139 15.22 -1.95 -0.58
C CYS A 139 15.29 -2.90 -1.78
N THR A 140 15.27 -2.37 -3.01
CA THR A 140 15.36 -3.15 -4.26
C THR A 140 16.69 -2.93 -4.99
N ASN A 141 17.50 -1.96 -4.54
CA ASN A 141 18.84 -1.69 -5.09
C ASN A 141 19.92 -2.49 -4.36
#